data_AF-E4X6Q5-F1
#
_entry.id   AF-E4X6Q5-F1
#
_cell.length_a   1.000
_cell.length_b   1.000
_cell.length_c   1.000
_cell.angle_alpha   90.00
_cell.angle_beta   90.00
_cell.angle_gamma   90.00
#
_symmetry.space_group_name_H-M   'P 1'
#
loop_
_entity.id
_entity.type
_entity.pdbx_description
1 polymer ?
#
loop_
_entity_poly.entity_id
_entity_poly.type
_entity_poly.pdbx_seq_one_letter_code
_entity_poly.pdbx_strand_id
1 'polypeptide(L)'
;MGKSSKKRKAKNADFQKTKIKVGKDRAPPSNATDTSFTSKGLTVLSQFHHVNESDDGSEKPVKLLFTNLRNSSKTVRQSALNSLKEAALSSATQAARYLGKAT
;
A
#
# COMPACT_ATOMS: atom_id res chain seq x y z
N MET A 1 23.69 -25.79 56.62
CA MET A 1 24.63 -25.94 55.48
C MET A 1 24.02 -25.66 54.07
N GLY A 2 22.96 -24.86 53.91
CA GLY A 2 22.32 -24.63 52.58
C GLY A 2 22.67 -23.33 51.83
N LYS A 3 23.34 -22.37 52.50
CA LYS A 3 23.60 -21.03 51.94
C LYS A 3 24.72 -21.01 50.90
N SER A 4 25.71 -21.90 51.03
CA SER A 4 26.87 -22.01 50.13
C SER A 4 26.49 -22.58 48.75
N SER A 5 25.67 -23.64 48.72
CA SER A 5 25.23 -24.26 47.46
C SER A 5 24.37 -23.31 46.61
N LYS A 6 23.52 -22.50 47.27
CA LYS A 6 22.69 -21.48 46.61
C LYS A 6 23.56 -20.37 46.00
N LYS A 7 24.56 -19.88 46.73
CA LYS A 7 25.53 -18.88 46.23
C LYS A 7 26.35 -19.41 45.06
N ARG A 8 26.77 -20.68 45.10
CA ARG A 8 27.53 -21.31 44.01
C ARG A 8 26.68 -21.53 42.75
N LYS A 9 25.41 -21.93 42.91
CA LYS A 9 24.46 -22.05 41.79
C LYS A 9 24.18 -20.70 41.14
N ALA A 10 24.00 -19.64 41.92
CA ALA A 10 23.78 -18.30 41.40
C ALA A 10 24.99 -17.79 40.57
N LYS A 11 26.22 -18.00 41.06
CA LYS A 11 27.45 -17.68 40.31
C LYS A 11 27.58 -18.48 39.00
N ASN A 12 27.21 -19.75 39.02
CA ASN A 12 27.28 -20.58 37.84
C ASN A 12 26.18 -20.21 36.82
N ALA A 13 25.01 -19.76 37.28
CA ALA A 13 23.91 -19.33 36.42
C ALA A 13 24.26 -18.09 35.58
N ASP A 14 25.09 -17.21 36.13
CA ASP A 14 25.50 -15.95 35.51
C ASP A 14 26.28 -16.13 34.19
N PHE A 15 26.98 -17.26 34.01
CA PHE A 15 27.80 -17.53 32.81
C PHE A 15 27.65 -18.96 32.28
N GLN A 16 26.41 -19.46 32.15
CA GLN A 16 26.15 -20.75 31.50
C GLN A 16 26.40 -20.68 29.99
N LYS A 17 27.52 -21.24 29.52
CA LYS A 17 27.72 -21.49 28.08
C LYS A 17 26.75 -22.58 27.62
N THR A 18 25.94 -22.27 26.61
CA THR A 18 25.03 -23.24 26.01
C THR A 18 25.84 -24.37 25.37
N LYS A 19 25.37 -25.63 25.54
CA LYS A 19 26.00 -26.79 24.90
C LYS A 19 25.92 -26.64 23.39
N ILE A 20 27.05 -26.79 22.71
CA ILE A 20 27.11 -26.84 21.24
C ILE A 20 26.40 -28.12 20.80
N LYS A 21 25.38 -27.99 19.95
CA LYS A 21 24.65 -29.13 19.39
C LYS A 21 25.21 -29.44 18.01
N VAL A 22 25.75 -30.64 17.83
CA VAL A 22 26.28 -31.10 16.54
C VAL A 22 25.16 -31.07 15.49
N GLY A 23 25.47 -30.58 14.29
CA GLY A 23 24.52 -30.48 13.18
C GLY A 23 23.55 -29.29 13.22
N LYS A 24 23.70 -28.37 14.19
CA LYS A 24 22.94 -27.10 14.26
C LYS A 24 23.88 -25.92 14.16
N ASP A 25 23.40 -24.85 13.55
CA ASP A 25 24.17 -23.62 13.43
C ASP A 25 24.59 -23.08 14.79
N ARG A 26 25.80 -22.53 14.81
CA ARG A 26 26.36 -21.91 15.99
C ARG A 26 25.50 -20.71 16.36
N ALA A 27 25.02 -20.68 17.61
CA ALA A 27 24.27 -19.55 18.11
C ALA A 27 25.10 -18.24 18.02
N PRO A 28 24.45 -17.10 17.70
CA PRO A 28 25.12 -15.82 17.69
C PRO A 28 25.71 -15.49 19.07
N PRO A 29 26.80 -14.70 19.12
CA PRO A 29 27.42 -14.32 20.37
C PRO A 29 26.45 -13.49 21.23
N SER A 30 26.60 -13.53 22.55
CA SER A 30 25.64 -12.93 23.51
C SER A 30 25.51 -11.41 23.40
N ASN A 31 26.44 -10.75 22.72
CA ASN A 31 26.48 -9.31 22.49
C ASN A 31 26.04 -8.92 21.06
N ALA A 32 25.52 -9.86 20.26
CA ALA A 32 25.02 -9.57 18.94
C ALA A 32 23.72 -8.77 19.03
N THR A 33 23.71 -7.55 18.50
CA THR A 33 22.50 -6.77 18.30
C THR A 33 21.88 -7.16 16.96
N ASP A 34 20.64 -7.66 16.99
CA ASP A 34 19.88 -7.90 15.77
C ASP A 34 19.33 -6.57 15.25
N THR A 35 19.75 -6.21 14.04
CA THR A 35 19.31 -4.99 13.33
C THR A 35 18.41 -5.33 12.15
N SER A 36 17.91 -6.56 12.07
CA SER A 36 16.93 -6.93 11.07
C SER A 36 15.58 -6.29 11.40
N PHE A 37 15.16 -5.35 10.56
CA PHE A 37 13.81 -4.83 10.59
C PHE A 37 13.21 -4.88 9.18
N THR A 38 11.92 -5.20 9.10
CA THR A 38 11.16 -5.14 7.86
C THR A 38 10.07 -4.11 8.01
N SER A 39 10.03 -3.11 7.15
CA SER A 39 8.92 -2.16 7.06
C SER A 39 8.11 -2.41 5.80
N LYS A 40 6.78 -2.33 5.93
CA LYS A 40 5.86 -2.36 4.79
C LYS A 40 5.35 -0.94 4.55
N GLY A 41 5.43 -0.49 3.30
CA GLY A 41 4.83 0.78 2.90
C GLY A 41 3.30 0.68 2.87
N LEU A 42 2.63 1.74 3.31
CA LEU A 42 1.19 1.87 3.15
C LEU A 42 0.89 2.47 1.77
N THR A 43 0.13 1.76 0.95
CA THR A 43 -0.35 2.28 -0.33
C THR A 43 -1.69 2.96 -0.14
N VAL A 44 -1.74 4.27 -0.37
CA VAL A 44 -2.99 5.03 -0.35
C VAL A 44 -3.61 5.02 -1.75
N LEU A 45 -4.93 4.89 -1.82
CA LEU A 45 -5.65 4.98 -3.09
C LEU A 45 -5.49 6.38 -3.68
N SER A 46 -5.11 6.46 -4.95
CA SER A 46 -5.01 7.74 -5.66
C SER A 46 -6.38 8.42 -5.70
N GLN A 47 -6.49 9.59 -5.09
CA GLN A 47 -7.64 10.47 -5.21
C GLN A 47 -7.34 11.50 -6.31
N PHE A 48 -8.31 11.77 -7.19
CA PHE A 48 -8.19 12.83 -8.19
C PHE A 48 -8.39 14.18 -7.48
N HIS A 49 -7.30 14.86 -7.14
CA HIS A 49 -7.32 16.24 -6.64
C HIS A 49 -7.07 17.19 -7.81
N HIS A 50 -8.08 17.96 -8.20
CA HIS A 50 -7.94 19.01 -9.21
C HIS A 50 -7.41 20.27 -8.52
N VAL A 51 -6.14 20.65 -8.77
CA VAL A 51 -5.55 21.90 -8.22
C VAL A 51 -4.69 22.65 -9.25
N ASN A 52 -4.92 22.44 -10.55
CA ASN A 52 -4.20 23.18 -11.58
C ASN A 52 -5.11 24.26 -12.16
N GLU A 53 -4.84 25.52 -11.82
CA GLU A 53 -5.50 26.73 -12.37
C GLU A 53 -5.25 26.92 -13.88
N SER A 54 -4.34 26.15 -14.49
CA SER A 54 -3.95 26.28 -15.90
C SER A 54 -4.08 24.99 -16.69
N ASP A 55 -4.83 24.00 -16.18
CA ASP A 55 -5.11 22.81 -16.97
C ASP A 55 -6.22 23.18 -17.96
N ASP A 56 -5.95 23.05 -19.26
CA ASP A 56 -6.87 23.30 -20.37
C ASP A 56 -8.07 22.35 -20.28
N GLY A 57 -9.00 22.65 -19.37
CA GLY A 57 -10.35 22.10 -19.34
C GLY A 57 -10.47 20.58 -19.34
N SER A 58 -9.43 19.78 -19.00
CA SER A 58 -9.61 18.34 -18.86
C SER A 58 -10.27 17.99 -17.52
N GLU A 59 -11.54 18.38 -17.43
CA GLU A 59 -12.68 17.50 -17.20
C GLU A 59 -12.27 16.07 -16.80
N LYS A 60 -12.77 15.64 -15.63
CA LYS A 60 -12.86 14.25 -15.16
C LYS A 60 -12.51 13.29 -16.31
N PRO A 61 -11.40 12.54 -16.27
CA PRO A 61 -10.96 11.76 -17.43
C PRO A 61 -12.15 11.00 -17.96
N VAL A 62 -12.49 11.16 -19.25
CA VAL A 62 -13.73 10.65 -19.86
C VAL A 62 -14.01 9.19 -19.47
N LYS A 63 -12.93 8.42 -19.26
CA LYS A 63 -12.92 7.08 -18.65
C LYS A 63 -13.70 6.95 -17.31
N LEU A 64 -13.57 7.87 -16.37
CA LEU A 64 -14.30 7.87 -15.09
C LEU A 64 -15.78 8.24 -15.26
N LEU A 65 -16.14 9.05 -16.25
CA LEU A 65 -17.54 9.35 -16.54
C LEU A 65 -18.29 8.07 -16.91
N PHE A 66 -17.66 7.16 -17.67
CA PHE A 66 -18.22 5.84 -17.96
C PHE A 66 -18.45 4.99 -16.70
N THR A 67 -17.55 5.05 -15.71
CA THR A 67 -17.77 4.37 -14.41
C THR A 67 -18.99 4.92 -13.68
N ASN A 68 -19.22 6.24 -13.75
CA ASN A 68 -20.36 6.89 -13.11
C ASN A 68 -21.71 6.59 -13.77
N LEU A 69 -21.73 6.15 -15.04
CA LEU A 69 -22.95 5.64 -15.68
C LEU A 69 -23.51 4.38 -15.00
N ARG A 70 -22.67 3.63 -14.27
CA ARG A 70 -23.10 2.45 -13.50
C ARG A 70 -23.48 2.79 -12.05
N ASN A 71 -23.40 4.05 -11.64
CA ASN A 71 -23.72 4.45 -10.26
C ASN A 71 -25.20 4.18 -9.97
N SER A 72 -25.55 3.80 -8.73
CA SER A 72 -26.93 3.51 -8.32
C SER A 72 -27.83 4.76 -8.33
N SER A 73 -27.26 5.93 -8.07
CA SER A 73 -27.99 7.19 -8.08
C SER A 73 -28.36 7.63 -9.49
N LYS A 74 -29.66 7.88 -9.71
CA LYS A 74 -30.20 8.39 -10.99
C LYS A 74 -29.60 9.75 -11.34
N THR A 75 -29.43 10.62 -10.37
CA THR A 75 -28.92 11.98 -10.57
C THR A 75 -27.45 11.97 -11.01
N VAL A 76 -26.65 11.06 -10.47
CA VAL A 76 -25.24 10.89 -10.85
C VAL A 76 -25.09 10.34 -12.27
N ARG A 77 -25.96 9.41 -12.68
CA ARG A 77 -25.97 8.92 -14.07
C ARG A 77 -26.35 10.01 -15.06
N GLN A 78 -27.37 10.80 -14.74
CA GLN A 78 -27.81 11.88 -15.62
C GLN A 78 -26.75 12.97 -15.78
N SER A 79 -26.09 13.37 -14.69
CA SER A 79 -25.02 14.37 -14.77
C SER A 79 -23.80 13.85 -15.54
N ALA A 80 -23.44 12.57 -15.37
CA ALA A 80 -22.36 11.94 -16.14
C ALA A 80 -22.65 11.90 -17.64
N LEU A 81 -23.90 11.59 -18.04
CA LEU A 81 -24.31 11.66 -19.46
C LEU A 81 -24.24 13.08 -20.01
N ASN A 82 -24.69 14.07 -19.24
CA ASN A 82 -24.63 15.47 -19.67
C ASN A 82 -23.18 15.94 -19.85
N SER A 83 -22.28 15.61 -18.91
CA SER A 83 -20.86 15.93 -19.04
C SER A 83 -20.20 15.20 -20.21
N LEU A 84 -20.58 13.95 -20.49
CA LEU A 84 -20.04 13.23 -21.66
C LEU A 84 -20.52 13.86 -22.97
N LYS A 85 -21.78 14.30 -23.03
CA LYS A 85 -22.30 15.06 -24.17
C LYS A 85 -21.50 16.34 -24.40
N GLU A 86 -21.23 17.10 -23.34
CA GLU A 86 -20.44 18.33 -23.41
C GLU A 86 -19.00 18.06 -23.88
N ALA A 87 -18.33 17.06 -23.29
CA ALA A 87 -16.99 16.63 -23.68
C ALA A 87 -16.92 16.16 -25.14
N ALA A 88 -17.95 15.46 -25.63
CA ALA A 88 -18.01 15.00 -27.02
C ALA A 88 -18.23 16.14 -28.03
N LEU A 89 -18.97 17.17 -27.63
CA LEU A 89 -19.15 18.39 -28.43
C LEU A 89 -17.87 19.24 -28.45
N SER A 90 -17.14 19.29 -27.32
CA SER A 90 -15.88 20.02 -27.18
C SER A 90 -14.72 19.34 -27.92
N SER A 91 -14.62 18.00 -27.84
CA SER A 91 -13.51 17.23 -28.42
C SER A 91 -14.01 15.95 -29.10
N ALA A 92 -14.43 16.08 -30.35
CA ALA A 92 -14.91 14.96 -31.17
C ALA A 92 -13.86 13.84 -31.32
N THR A 93 -12.58 14.20 -31.45
CA THR A 93 -11.47 13.26 -31.61
C THR A 93 -11.21 12.44 -30.34
N GLN A 94 -11.38 13.03 -29.16
CA GLN A 94 -11.18 12.32 -27.89
C GLN A 94 -12.35 11.38 -27.60
N ALA A 95 -13.58 11.81 -27.87
CA ALA A 95 -14.76 10.94 -27.81
C ALA A 95 -14.64 9.74 -28.76
N ALA A 96 -14.19 9.95 -30.00
CA ALA A 96 -13.98 8.88 -30.98
C ALA A 96 -12.93 7.84 -30.52
N ARG A 97 -11.87 8.26 -29.81
CA ARG A 97 -10.87 7.32 -29.26
C ARG A 97 -11.42 6.41 -28.17
N TYR A 98 -12.40 6.88 -27.39
CA TYR A 98 -12.98 6.10 -26.30
C TYR A 98 -14.25 5.32 -26.70
N LEU A 99 -15.00 5.82 -27.69
CA LEU A 99 -16.20 5.17 -28.23
C LEU A 99 -15.88 4.23 -29.41
N GLY A 100 -14.74 4.43 -30.08
CA GLY A 100 -14.30 3.65 -31.23
C GLY A 100 -13.33 2.54 -30.86
N LYS A 101 -13.85 1.36 -30.48
CA LYS A 101 -13.29 0.05 -30.85
C LYS A 101 -14.25 -1.09 -30.50
N ALA A 102 -15.09 -1.44 -31.46
CA ALA A 102 -15.58 -2.80 -31.69
C ALA A 102 -15.69 -2.93 -33.22
N THR A 103 -14.78 -3.72 -33.79
CA THR A 103 -14.41 -3.87 -35.22
C THR A 103 -13.72 -2.67 -35.87
#